data_AF-A0A971L3C2-F1
#
_entry.id   AF-A0A971L3C2-F1
#
_cell.length_a   1.000
_cell.length_b   1.000
_cell.length_c   1.000
_cell.angle_alpha   90.00
_cell.angle_beta   90.00
_cell.angle_gamma   90.00
#
_symmetry.space_group_name_H-M   'P 1'
#
loop_
_entity.id
_entity.type
_entity.pdbx_description
1 polymer ?
#
loop_
_entity_poly.entity_id
_entity_poly.type
_entity_poly.pdbx_seq_one_letter_code
_entity_poly.pdbx_strand_id
1 'polypeptide(L)'
;MLNKMLLASLATLGFTLMVGCASDFANYHTVPVQTVALGNLDPVILRVSGNGTYGKSDALVNPNQTNLMAMRASKMDAYRNMAERVYGTRIQGNTTVQNLATRDDNIRGYVDNLVRGAKIISTREISKNSYETQMELVLEPRFQHCMLKGASMVADPNCSQHSVHGEHPSQRLPVSQQMQPSATQTVIIQPRSRYLLH
;
A
#
# COMPACT_ATOMS: atom_id res chain seq x y z
N MET A 1 26.92 -69.83 -51.61
CA MET A 1 26.68 -68.41 -51.95
C MET A 1 25.25 -68.02 -51.59
N LEU A 2 24.88 -68.08 -50.32
CA LEU A 2 23.48 -67.90 -49.88
C LEU A 2 23.37 -67.10 -48.58
N ASN A 3 24.23 -66.09 -48.41
CA ASN A 3 24.20 -65.23 -47.21
C ASN A 3 24.41 -63.74 -47.50
N LYS A 4 24.28 -63.33 -48.78
CA LYS A 4 24.38 -61.91 -49.18
C LYS A 4 23.03 -61.28 -49.53
N MET A 5 21.94 -62.05 -49.61
CA MET A 5 20.61 -61.54 -50.00
C MET A 5 19.67 -61.24 -48.82
N LEU A 6 20.04 -61.58 -47.58
CA LEU A 6 19.19 -61.32 -46.41
C LEU A 6 19.45 -59.95 -45.75
N LEU A 7 20.58 -59.30 -46.05
CA LEU A 7 20.99 -58.03 -45.43
C LEU A 7 20.45 -56.78 -46.14
N ALA A 8 19.85 -56.92 -47.32
CA ALA A 8 19.39 -55.79 -48.14
C ALA A 8 17.91 -55.40 -47.91
N SER A 9 17.14 -56.17 -47.16
CA SER A 9 15.70 -55.88 -46.90
C SER A 9 15.43 -55.18 -45.57
N LEU A 10 16.41 -55.08 -44.67
CA LEU A 10 16.23 -54.33 -43.40
C LEU A 10 16.45 -52.82 -43.54
N ALA A 11 16.98 -52.34 -44.67
CA ALA A 11 17.33 -50.93 -44.84
C ALA A 11 16.20 -50.04 -45.41
N THR A 12 15.06 -50.60 -45.83
CA THR A 12 13.95 -49.83 -46.43
C THR A 12 12.69 -49.73 -45.56
N LEU A 13 12.64 -50.44 -44.42
CA LEU A 13 11.56 -50.30 -43.43
C LEU A 13 11.89 -49.30 -42.31
N GLY A 14 13.01 -48.59 -42.40
CA GLY A 14 13.42 -47.53 -41.48
C GLY A 14 13.03 -46.11 -41.91
N PHE A 15 12.23 -45.95 -42.98
CA PHE A 15 11.93 -44.63 -43.58
C PHE A 15 10.45 -44.25 -43.62
N THR A 16 9.57 -44.92 -42.86
CA THR A 16 8.19 -44.45 -42.74
C THR A 16 7.79 -44.32 -41.29
N LEU A 17 7.29 -43.13 -40.97
CA LEU A 17 6.68 -42.69 -39.71
C LEU A 17 7.59 -41.95 -38.71
N MET A 18 8.31 -40.93 -39.21
CA MET A 18 8.32 -39.64 -38.49
C MET A 18 6.94 -38.99 -38.66
N VAL A 19 5.95 -39.51 -37.94
CA VAL A 19 4.72 -38.75 -37.67
C VAL A 19 5.09 -37.81 -36.53
N GLY A 20 5.44 -36.58 -36.91
CA GLY A 20 5.52 -35.49 -35.96
C GLY A 20 4.16 -35.32 -35.29
N CYS A 21 4.12 -35.45 -33.97
CA CYS A 21 3.06 -34.80 -33.21
C CYS A 21 3.29 -33.30 -33.35
N ALA A 22 2.62 -32.65 -34.32
CA ALA A 22 2.29 -31.25 -34.16
C ALA A 22 1.40 -31.19 -32.93
N SER A 23 1.97 -30.83 -31.78
CA SER A 23 1.18 -30.43 -30.64
C SER A 23 0.44 -29.18 -31.06
N ASP A 24 -0.85 -29.34 -31.35
CA ASP A 24 -1.80 -28.24 -31.46
C ASP A 24 -1.75 -27.43 -30.16
N PHE A 25 -0.89 -26.40 -30.12
CA PHE A 25 -0.95 -25.32 -29.14
C PHE A 25 -2.11 -24.35 -29.44
N ALA A 26 -3.17 -24.86 -30.08
CA ALA A 26 -4.34 -24.09 -30.49
C ALA A 26 -5.59 -24.57 -29.75
N ASN A 27 -5.46 -24.78 -28.44
CA ASN A 27 -6.63 -24.79 -27.56
C ASN A 27 -6.20 -24.28 -26.17
N TYR A 28 -5.68 -23.05 -26.13
CA TYR A 28 -5.90 -22.26 -24.93
C TYR A 28 -7.40 -22.01 -24.90
N HIS A 29 -8.10 -22.77 -24.07
CA HIS A 29 -9.46 -22.42 -23.69
C HIS A 29 -9.32 -21.00 -23.14
N THR A 30 -9.74 -20.00 -23.92
CA THR A 30 -10.02 -18.68 -23.38
C THR A 30 -11.17 -18.92 -22.43
N VAL A 31 -10.84 -19.31 -21.19
CA VAL A 31 -11.75 -19.15 -20.07
C VAL A 31 -12.11 -17.68 -20.21
N PRO A 32 -13.37 -17.35 -20.56
CA PRO A 32 -13.77 -15.96 -20.53
C PRO A 32 -13.32 -15.50 -19.15
N VAL A 33 -12.45 -14.50 -19.09
CA VAL A 33 -12.25 -13.76 -17.86
C VAL A 33 -13.65 -13.27 -17.59
N GLN A 34 -14.38 -14.03 -16.76
CA GLN A 34 -15.57 -13.55 -16.14
C GLN A 34 -14.99 -12.39 -15.37
N THR A 35 -15.13 -11.21 -15.95
CA THR A 35 -15.25 -10.00 -15.20
C THR A 35 -16.41 -10.30 -14.28
N VAL A 36 -16.09 -10.93 -13.14
CA VAL A 36 -16.94 -10.95 -11.98
C VAL A 36 -17.16 -9.48 -11.80
N ALA A 37 -18.33 -9.00 -12.24
CA ALA A 37 -18.76 -7.66 -12.01
C ALA A 37 -18.50 -7.49 -10.53
N LEU A 38 -17.52 -6.63 -10.21
CA LEU A 38 -17.08 -6.40 -8.85
C LEU A 38 -18.31 -5.79 -8.22
N GLY A 39 -19.21 -6.63 -7.71
CA GLY A 39 -20.54 -6.23 -7.28
C GLY A 39 -20.28 -5.15 -6.27
N ASN A 40 -20.70 -3.91 -6.59
CA ASN A 40 -20.25 -2.66 -5.98
C ASN A 40 -19.80 -2.89 -4.55
N LEU A 41 -18.51 -3.17 -4.37
CA LEU A 41 -17.96 -3.29 -3.05
C LEU A 41 -17.86 -1.84 -2.62
N ASP A 42 -18.70 -1.44 -1.67
CA ASP A 42 -18.61 -0.09 -1.14
C ASP A 42 -17.27 0.05 -0.40
N PRO A 43 -16.56 1.17 -0.57
CA PRO A 43 -15.33 1.41 0.16
C PRO A 43 -15.62 1.40 1.66
N VAL A 44 -14.81 0.67 2.43
CA VAL A 44 -14.97 0.59 3.89
C VAL A 44 -14.15 1.68 4.54
N ILE A 45 -14.81 2.62 5.21
CA ILE A 45 -14.14 3.71 5.93
C ILE A 45 -13.89 3.27 7.37
N LEU A 46 -12.62 3.19 7.75
CA LEU A 46 -12.18 2.92 9.12
C LEU A 46 -11.84 4.24 9.81
N ARG A 47 -12.39 4.44 11.00
CA ARG A 47 -12.09 5.59 11.84
C ARG A 47 -11.69 5.12 13.22
N VAL A 48 -10.65 5.73 13.76
CA VAL A 48 -10.13 5.45 15.11
C VAL A 48 -9.76 6.76 15.79
N SER A 49 -9.75 6.76 17.12
CA SER A 49 -9.15 7.80 17.94
C SER A 49 -7.96 7.23 18.72
N GLY A 50 -7.03 8.09 19.10
CA GLY A 50 -5.93 7.77 20.00
C GLY A 50 -5.67 8.90 20.97
N ASN A 51 -5.29 8.54 22.19
CA ASN A 51 -5.16 9.47 23.30
C ASN A 51 -3.71 9.58 23.76
N GLY A 52 -3.31 10.78 24.16
CA GLY A 52 -1.98 11.06 24.67
C GLY A 52 -2.05 12.05 25.81
N THR A 53 -1.39 11.73 26.91
CA THR A 53 -1.32 12.58 28.10
C THR A 53 0.12 12.79 28.52
N TYR A 54 0.37 13.91 29.18
CA TYR A 54 1.62 14.14 29.90
C TYR A 54 1.33 14.30 31.39
N GLY A 55 2.17 13.68 32.22
CA GLY A 55 2.10 13.81 33.67
C GLY A 55 2.57 15.18 34.16
N LYS A 56 2.47 15.43 35.47
CA LYS A 56 3.15 16.59 36.07
C LYS A 56 4.63 16.49 35.76
N SER A 57 5.11 17.41 34.93
CA SER A 57 6.52 17.61 34.73
C SER A 57 7.06 18.47 35.87
N ASP A 58 8.32 18.28 36.24
CA ASP A 58 8.99 19.17 37.19
C ASP A 58 8.79 20.62 36.73
N ALA A 59 8.70 21.57 37.66
CA ALA A 59 8.46 22.99 37.36
C ALA A 59 9.47 23.61 36.37
N LEU A 60 10.56 22.90 36.06
CA LEU A 60 11.58 23.25 35.08
C LEU A 60 11.23 22.88 33.62
N VAL A 61 10.22 22.06 33.36
CA VAL A 61 9.91 21.63 31.98
C VAL A 61 8.98 22.63 31.31
N ASN A 62 9.35 23.03 30.09
CA ASN A 62 8.58 24.00 29.31
C ASN A 62 7.17 23.44 28.99
N PRO A 63 6.07 24.16 29.31
CA PRO A 63 4.71 23.72 29.00
C PRO A 63 4.46 23.41 27.50
N ASN A 64 5.16 24.11 26.60
CA ASN A 64 5.08 23.81 25.17
C ASN A 64 5.70 22.45 24.84
N GLN A 65 6.77 22.07 25.53
CA GLN A 65 7.41 20.78 25.34
C GLN A 65 6.47 19.65 25.78
N THR A 66 5.79 19.80 26.92
CA THR A 66 4.86 18.78 27.42
C THR A 66 3.62 18.64 26.55
N ASN A 67 3.07 19.75 26.05
CA ASN A 67 1.97 19.73 25.09
C ASN A 67 2.36 18.99 23.80
N LEU A 68 3.55 19.27 23.26
CA LEU A 68 4.06 18.55 22.10
C LEU A 68 4.28 17.06 22.38
N MET A 69 4.71 16.68 23.58
CA MET A 69 4.83 15.28 23.97
C MET A 69 3.48 14.55 23.97
N ALA A 70 2.45 15.13 24.60
CA ALA A 70 1.13 14.49 24.59
C ALA A 70 0.49 14.43 23.21
N MET A 71 0.64 15.47 22.39
CA MET A 71 0.17 15.45 21.00
C MET A 71 0.88 14.36 20.17
N ARG A 72 2.17 14.13 20.40
CA ARG A 72 2.90 13.03 19.75
C ARG A 72 2.43 11.67 20.26
N ALA A 73 2.20 11.55 21.56
CA ALA A 73 1.67 10.33 22.16
C ALA A 73 0.27 9.99 21.61
N SER A 74 -0.63 10.98 21.49
CA SER A 74 -1.98 10.78 20.95
C SER A 74 -1.96 10.30 19.51
N LYS A 75 -1.06 10.87 18.70
CA LYS A 75 -0.85 10.45 17.32
C LYS A 75 -0.32 9.01 17.23
N MET A 76 0.65 8.63 18.07
CA MET A 76 1.18 7.26 18.09
C MET A 76 0.13 6.23 18.53
N ASP A 77 -0.68 6.56 19.53
CA ASP A 77 -1.78 5.71 19.96
C ASP A 77 -2.85 5.56 18.85
N ALA A 78 -3.14 6.64 18.12
CA ALA A 78 -4.09 6.58 17.00
C ALA A 78 -3.60 5.67 15.87
N TYR A 79 -2.30 5.69 15.53
CA TYR A 79 -1.72 4.75 14.57
C TYR A 79 -1.79 3.30 15.06
N ARG A 80 -1.53 3.05 16.34
CA ARG A 80 -1.67 1.71 16.94
C ARG A 80 -3.10 1.19 16.82
N ASN A 81 -4.08 2.02 17.20
CA ASN A 81 -5.49 1.66 17.11
C ASN A 81 -5.92 1.43 15.64
N MET A 82 -5.38 2.21 14.69
CA MET A 82 -5.64 2.00 13.26
C MET A 82 -5.06 0.66 12.78
N ALA A 83 -3.82 0.36 13.14
CA ALA A 83 -3.18 -0.91 12.79
C ALA A 83 -4.01 -2.09 13.30
N GLU A 84 -4.37 -2.08 14.58
CA GLU A 84 -5.21 -3.12 15.19
C GLU A 84 -6.56 -3.27 14.45
N ARG A 85 -7.20 -2.15 14.10
CA ARG A 85 -8.46 -2.17 13.37
C ARG A 85 -8.34 -2.77 11.98
N VAL A 86 -7.24 -2.47 11.27
CA VAL A 86 -6.96 -3.00 9.94
C VAL A 86 -6.61 -4.50 10.00
N TYR A 87 -5.67 -4.89 10.87
CA TYR A 87 -5.26 -6.28 11.02
C TYR A 87 -6.39 -7.20 11.50
N GLY A 88 -7.30 -6.69 12.33
CA GLY A 88 -8.50 -7.40 12.78
C GLY A 88 -9.64 -7.47 11.76
N THR A 89 -9.51 -6.80 10.60
CA THR A 89 -10.56 -6.81 9.58
C THR A 89 -10.70 -8.21 8.96
N ARG A 90 -11.95 -8.69 8.86
CA ARG A 90 -12.28 -9.97 8.21
C ARG A 90 -12.32 -9.79 6.71
N ILE A 91 -11.69 -10.71 5.98
CA ILE A 91 -11.65 -10.69 4.51
C ILE A 91 -12.61 -11.73 3.93
N GLN A 92 -12.63 -12.95 4.48
CA GLN A 92 -13.57 -14.00 4.06
C GLN A 92 -13.77 -15.05 5.15
N GLY A 93 -15.03 -15.36 5.48
CA GLY A 93 -15.39 -16.34 6.52
C GLY A 93 -14.73 -16.02 7.87
N ASN A 94 -13.86 -16.92 8.33
CA ASN A 94 -13.08 -16.77 9.57
C ASN A 94 -11.65 -16.26 9.35
N THR A 95 -11.29 -15.89 8.13
CA THR A 95 -9.97 -15.37 7.78
C THR A 95 -9.92 -13.85 7.96
N THR A 96 -8.97 -13.37 8.76
CA THR A 96 -8.64 -11.95 8.94
C THR A 96 -7.43 -11.53 8.13
N VAL A 97 -7.21 -10.22 7.99
CA VAL A 97 -5.97 -9.65 7.41
C VAL A 97 -4.74 -10.18 8.13
N GLN A 98 -4.79 -10.28 9.47
CA GLN A 98 -3.70 -10.84 10.27
C GLN A 98 -3.35 -12.28 9.90
N ASN A 99 -4.35 -13.14 9.64
CA ASN A 99 -4.10 -14.52 9.22
C ASN A 99 -3.36 -14.59 7.88
N LEU A 100 -3.64 -13.66 6.97
CA LEU A 100 -2.98 -13.56 5.67
C LEU A 100 -1.57 -12.99 5.80
N ALA A 101 -1.39 -11.93 6.58
CA ALA A 101 -0.09 -11.30 6.82
C ALA A 101 0.91 -12.23 7.54
N THR A 102 0.43 -13.22 8.30
CA THR A 102 1.27 -14.25 8.92
C THR A 102 1.80 -15.26 7.89
N ARG A 103 1.12 -15.41 6.74
CA ARG A 103 1.48 -16.37 5.68
C ARG A 103 2.38 -15.76 4.60
N ASP A 104 2.33 -14.44 4.40
CA ASP A 104 3.08 -13.73 3.36
C ASP A 104 3.53 -12.34 3.84
N ASP A 105 4.84 -12.11 3.86
CA ASP A 105 5.45 -10.84 4.22
C ASP A 105 5.09 -9.71 3.25
N ASN A 106 4.77 -10.00 1.98
CA ASN A 106 4.30 -8.98 1.04
C ASN A 106 2.94 -8.42 1.47
N ILE A 107 2.07 -9.28 2.00
CA ILE A 107 0.78 -8.87 2.55
C ILE A 107 1.01 -8.00 3.79
N ARG A 108 1.92 -8.41 4.67
CA ARG A 108 2.32 -7.63 5.84
C ARG A 108 2.84 -6.24 5.45
N GLY A 109 3.77 -6.18 4.50
CA GLY A 109 4.32 -4.92 3.99
C GLY A 109 3.26 -4.03 3.32
N TYR A 110 2.35 -4.62 2.55
CA TYR A 110 1.24 -3.89 1.92
C TYR A 110 0.31 -3.26 2.98
N VAL A 111 -0.08 -4.03 4.00
CA VAL A 111 -0.95 -3.56 5.09
C VAL A 111 -0.25 -2.49 5.93
N ASP A 112 1.04 -2.69 6.25
CA ASP A 112 1.83 -1.70 7.01
C ASP A 112 1.93 -0.37 6.25
N ASN A 113 2.12 -0.41 4.93
CA ASN A 113 2.12 0.79 4.10
C ASN A 113 0.73 1.46 4.06
N LEU A 114 -0.34 0.68 3.99
CA LEU A 114 -1.71 1.18 4.02
C LEU A 114 -2.02 1.92 5.34
N VAL A 115 -1.64 1.35 6.48
CA VAL A 115 -1.83 1.99 7.81
C VAL A 115 -1.03 3.29 7.92
N ARG A 116 0.21 3.33 7.41
CA ARG A 116 1.02 4.56 7.35
C ARG A 116 0.38 5.64 6.49
N GLY A 117 -0.40 5.25 5.49
CA GLY A 117 -1.17 6.12 4.61
C GLY A 117 -2.50 6.63 5.21
N ALA A 118 -2.85 6.27 6.44
CA ALA A 118 -4.05 6.78 7.10
C ALA A 118 -3.96 8.31 7.34
N LYS A 119 -5.09 9.01 7.16
CA LYS A 119 -5.17 10.48 7.24
C LYS A 119 -5.55 10.88 8.66
N ILE A 120 -4.83 11.86 9.20
CA ILE A 120 -5.24 12.53 10.43
C ILE A 120 -6.30 13.55 10.05
N ILE A 121 -7.50 13.37 10.58
CA ILE A 121 -8.65 14.25 10.33
C ILE A 121 -8.81 15.31 11.42
N SER A 122 -8.32 15.04 12.64
CA SER A 122 -8.40 15.98 13.76
C SER A 122 -7.32 15.65 14.79
N THR A 123 -6.80 16.68 15.46
CA THR A 123 -6.03 16.54 16.70
C THR A 123 -6.40 17.71 17.59
N ARG A 124 -6.91 17.43 18.79
CA ARG A 124 -7.40 18.45 19.72
C ARG A 124 -7.12 18.08 21.16
N GLU A 125 -7.04 19.09 22.01
CA GLU A 125 -7.01 18.90 23.46
C GLU A 125 -8.43 18.55 23.94
N ILE A 126 -8.56 17.47 24.69
CA ILE A 126 -9.86 17.00 25.25
C ILE A 126 -10.01 17.34 26.73
N SER A 127 -8.89 17.47 27.45
CA SER A 127 -8.83 17.87 28.86
C SER A 127 -7.45 18.45 29.16
N LYS A 128 -7.30 19.13 30.31
CA LYS A 128 -5.99 19.68 30.72
C LYS A 128 -4.94 18.56 30.71
N ASN A 129 -3.95 18.70 29.83
CA ASN A 129 -2.84 17.77 29.62
C ASN A 129 -3.19 16.47 28.87
N SER A 130 -4.29 16.45 28.11
CA SER A 130 -4.68 15.30 27.29
C SER A 130 -5.11 15.72 25.89
N TYR A 131 -4.52 15.07 24.89
CA TYR A 131 -4.83 15.24 23.48
C TYR A 131 -5.50 13.99 22.92
N GLU A 132 -6.46 14.19 22.02
CA GLU A 132 -7.05 13.15 21.19
C GLU A 132 -6.68 13.44 19.73
N THR A 133 -6.20 12.40 19.03
CA THR A 133 -6.00 12.41 17.58
C THR A 133 -7.00 11.45 16.94
N GLN A 134 -7.72 11.92 15.93
CA GLN A 134 -8.63 11.10 15.13
C GLN A 134 -8.04 10.86 13.75
N MET A 135 -8.14 9.60 13.32
CA MET A 135 -7.61 9.14 12.04
C MET A 135 -8.70 8.43 11.24
N GLU A 136 -8.56 8.54 9.93
CA GLU A 136 -9.39 7.87 8.95
C GLU A 136 -8.52 7.07 7.98
N LEU A 137 -9.07 5.97 7.50
CA LEU A 137 -8.49 5.17 6.43
C LEU A 137 -9.62 4.61 5.57
N VAL A 138 -9.52 4.81 4.27
CA VAL A 138 -10.46 4.25 3.30
C VAL A 138 -9.86 2.96 2.74
N LEU A 139 -10.51 1.83 3.00
CA LEU A 139 -10.20 0.56 2.35
C LEU A 139 -10.92 0.51 1.02
N GLU A 140 -10.16 0.55 -0.06
CA GLU A 140 -10.72 0.45 -1.40
C GLU A 140 -11.29 -0.94 -1.68
N PRO A 141 -12.27 -1.06 -2.60
CA PRO A 141 -12.80 -2.34 -3.06
C PRO A 141 -11.73 -3.37 -3.46
N ARG A 142 -10.68 -2.86 -4.12
CA ARG A 142 -9.55 -3.65 -4.58
C ARG A 142 -8.71 -4.24 -3.45
N PHE A 143 -8.77 -3.67 -2.25
CA PHE A 143 -8.10 -4.21 -1.06
C PHE A 143 -8.49 -5.68 -0.85
N GLN A 144 -9.79 -5.98 -0.89
CA GLN A 144 -10.29 -7.34 -0.72
C GLN A 144 -9.81 -8.28 -1.83
N HIS A 145 -9.83 -7.82 -3.08
CA HIS A 145 -9.33 -8.58 -4.23
C HIS A 145 -7.86 -8.99 -4.03
N CYS A 146 -7.03 -8.03 -3.63
CA CYS A 146 -5.61 -8.29 -3.40
C CYS A 146 -5.40 -9.23 -2.21
N MET A 147 -6.11 -9.03 -1.10
CA MET A 147 -6.00 -9.89 0.09
C MET A 147 -6.40 -11.34 -0.20
N LEU A 148 -7.41 -11.57 -1.05
CA LEU A 148 -7.89 -12.91 -1.37
C LEU A 148 -6.99 -13.67 -2.35
N LYS A 149 -6.18 -12.97 -3.16
CA LYS A 149 -5.36 -13.62 -4.21
C LYS A 149 -4.11 -14.34 -3.69
N GLY A 150 -3.75 -14.18 -2.40
CA GLY A 150 -2.93 -15.06 -1.55
C GLY A 150 -1.52 -15.50 -1.98
N ALA A 151 -1.20 -15.57 -3.28
CA ALA A 151 0.03 -16.13 -3.82
C ALA A 151 0.75 -15.18 -4.79
N SER A 152 0.16 -14.01 -5.06
CA SER A 152 0.77 -13.06 -5.99
C SER A 152 0.27 -11.64 -5.85
N MET A 153 0.55 -11.02 -4.71
CA MET A 153 0.63 -9.56 -4.64
C MET A 153 1.63 -9.01 -5.67
N VAL A 154 2.64 -9.81 -6.00
CA VAL A 154 3.70 -9.48 -6.98
C VAL A 154 3.26 -9.70 -8.44
N ALA A 155 2.47 -10.73 -8.77
CA ALA A 155 2.08 -10.96 -10.16
C ALA A 155 0.89 -10.12 -10.64
N ASP A 156 0.19 -9.40 -9.76
CA ASP A 156 -0.87 -8.49 -10.17
C ASP A 156 -0.40 -7.02 -10.10
N PRO A 157 -0.21 -6.40 -11.29
CA PRO A 157 -0.20 -4.97 -11.57
C PRO A 157 -0.66 -4.07 -10.48
N ASN A 158 -1.93 -4.32 -10.20
CA ASN A 158 -2.78 -3.45 -9.46
C ASN A 158 -2.46 -3.59 -7.97
N CYS A 159 -2.22 -4.81 -7.47
CA CYS A 159 -1.93 -5.08 -6.06
C CYS A 159 -0.57 -4.55 -5.58
N SER A 160 0.37 -4.27 -6.49
CA SER A 160 1.63 -3.59 -6.17
C SER A 160 1.44 -2.10 -5.80
N GLN A 161 0.36 -1.48 -6.27
CA GLN A 161 0.06 -0.08 -6.02
C GLN A 161 -0.82 0.05 -4.79
N HIS A 162 -0.39 0.83 -3.80
CA HIS A 162 -1.20 1.19 -2.64
C HIS A 162 -1.81 2.57 -2.85
N SER A 163 -3.12 2.68 -2.69
CA SER A 163 -3.82 3.95 -2.59
C SER A 163 -3.63 4.49 -1.18
N VAL A 164 -3.12 5.71 -1.08
CA VAL A 164 -3.03 6.42 0.19
C VAL A 164 -4.30 7.23 0.28
N HIS A 165 -5.20 6.83 1.18
CA HIS A 165 -6.40 7.57 1.55
C HIS A 165 -7.26 8.11 0.38
N GLY A 166 -7.74 7.22 -0.48
CA GLY A 166 -8.69 7.58 -1.55
C GLY A 166 -8.10 8.36 -2.73
N GLU A 167 -6.79 8.64 -2.71
CA GLU A 167 -6.08 9.24 -3.84
C GLU A 167 -5.41 8.12 -4.66
N HIS A 168 -5.75 8.07 -5.95
CA HIS A 168 -5.12 7.11 -6.87
C HIS A 168 -3.61 7.44 -6.98
N PRO A 169 -2.70 6.46 -7.14
CA PRO A 169 -1.26 6.72 -7.31
C PRO A 169 -0.92 7.75 -8.40
N SER A 170 -1.76 7.88 -9.44
CA SER A 170 -1.62 8.90 -10.49
C SER A 170 -2.03 10.33 -10.08
N GLN A 171 -2.69 10.48 -8.94
CA GLN A 171 -3.08 11.76 -8.35
C GLN A 171 -2.09 12.21 -7.26
N ARG A 172 -1.10 11.36 -6.91
CA ARG A 172 0.03 11.81 -6.08
C ARG A 172 0.91 12.74 -6.89
N LEU A 173 0.87 14.03 -6.55
CA LEU A 173 1.99 14.91 -6.87
C LEU A 173 3.27 14.28 -6.27
N PRO A 174 4.36 14.16 -7.04
CA PRO A 174 5.59 13.61 -6.51
C PRO A 174 6.05 14.47 -5.33
N VAL A 175 6.49 13.83 -4.23
CA VAL A 175 6.95 14.52 -3.00
C VAL A 175 8.05 15.54 -3.30
N SER A 176 8.80 15.35 -4.39
CA SER A 176 9.77 16.33 -4.92
C SER A 176 9.18 17.66 -5.39
N GLN A 177 7.86 17.77 -5.59
CA GLN A 177 7.17 19.02 -5.93
C GLN A 177 6.53 19.71 -4.71
N GLN A 178 6.37 19.02 -3.58
CA GLN A 178 5.88 19.63 -2.33
C GLN A 178 6.99 20.32 -1.53
N MET A 179 8.24 20.20 -1.96
CA MET A 179 9.38 20.96 -1.46
C MET A 179 9.83 21.99 -2.49
N GLN A 180 8.90 22.78 -3.01
CA GLN A 180 9.23 24.09 -3.57
C GLN A 180 8.93 25.13 -2.49
N PRO A 181 9.91 25.93 -2.04
CA PRO A 181 9.59 27.10 -1.24
C PRO A 181 8.65 27.95 -2.08
N SER A 182 7.46 28.24 -1.55
CA SER A 182 6.56 29.25 -2.11
C SER A 182 7.39 30.50 -2.37
N ALA A 183 7.42 30.90 -3.64
CA ALA A 183 7.89 32.16 -4.20
C ALA A 183 8.88 32.95 -3.31
N THR A 184 10.13 33.04 -3.77
CA THR A 184 11.06 34.11 -3.42
C THR A 184 10.33 35.46 -3.42
N GLN A 185 9.91 35.91 -2.24
CA GLN A 185 9.47 37.28 -2.05
C GLN A 185 10.76 38.10 -2.04
N THR A 186 11.11 38.65 -3.21
CA THR A 186 12.17 39.64 -3.33
C THR A 186 11.72 40.87 -2.56
N VAL A 187 12.05 40.92 -1.26
CA VAL A 187 11.96 42.14 -0.47
C VAL A 187 13.04 43.07 -1.01
N ILE A 188 12.66 44.00 -1.88
CA ILE A 188 13.53 45.12 -2.28
C ILE A 188 13.69 46.01 -1.05
N ILE A 189 14.77 45.79 -0.31
CA ILE A 189 15.22 46.72 0.73
C ILE A 189 15.76 47.94 -0.02
N GLN A 190 14.96 49.01 -0.12
CA GLN A 190 15.46 50.31 -0.55
C GLN A 190 16.49 50.80 0.48
N PRO A 191 17.73 51.13 0.07
CA PRO A 191 18.70 51.72 0.98
C PRO A 191 18.26 53.15 1.32
N ARG A 192 18.04 53.39 2.61
CA ARG A 192 17.78 54.70 3.18
C ARG A 192 19.04 55.56 3.00
N SER A 193 19.01 56.46 2.03
CA SER A 193 20.06 57.45 1.75
C SER A 193 20.40 58.24 3.01
N ARG A 194 21.58 58.00 3.58
CA ARG A 194 22.27 58.93 4.48
C ARG A 194 23.27 59.71 3.62
N TYR A 195 22.92 60.94 3.25
CA TYR A 195 23.92 61.92 2.84
C TYR A 195 24.16 62.92 3.98
N LEU A 196 25.45 63.22 4.11
CA LEU A 196 26.15 63.90 5.19
C LEU A 196 25.73 65.35 5.42
N LEU A 197 25.83 65.75 6.70
CA LEU A 197 26.07 67.13 7.13
C LEU A 197 27.39 67.65 6.53
N HIS A 198 27.32 68.75 5.79
CA HIS A 198 28.25 69.88 5.85
C HIS A 198 27.60 71.12 5.25
#